data_AF-A0A954K633-F1
#
_entry.id   AF-A0A954K633-F1
#
_cell.length_a   1.000
_cell.length_b   1.000
_cell.length_c   1.000
_cell.angle_alpha   90.00
_cell.angle_beta   90.00
_cell.angle_gamma   90.00
#
_symmetry.space_group_name_H-M   'P 1'
#
loop_
_entity.id
_entity.type
_entity.pdbx_description
1 polymer ?
#
loop_
_entity_poly.entity_id
_entity_poly.type
_entity_poly.pdbx_seq_one_letter_code
_entity_poly.pdbx_strand_id
1 'polypeptide(L)'
;MTRMLNCLVSVLAIVISGGSPSEAAPAVQTKDNKGLQLFETKIEPVLVKYCYECHSRKGDSVEGGLELDSPSGMMRGGDTGPMLKPHDLEHSSLIQMLKHQGDVSGMPPEKKLSDKVIAAFEEWIRLGCPDSRKEVGPTLKEQRYQAAQKHWAFVPPKTVKLPVVEQTGWPRNPIIDGFVLSAMEQQGLKPVQDANRLTLVRRVYFDLIGLPPSVTEVDAFLNDKSPDALAKLIDKLLASPRFGERWGRH
;
A
#
# COMPACT_ATOMS: atom_id res chain seq x y z
N MET A 1 2.23 -15.97 76.54
CA MET A 1 1.48 -16.20 75.29
C MET A 1 2.43 -15.88 74.14
N THR A 2 3.52 -16.62 73.90
CA THR A 2 3.61 -17.98 73.30
C THR A 2 2.75 -18.02 72.02
N ARG A 3 3.24 -18.14 70.77
CA ARG A 3 4.35 -18.91 70.16
C ARG A 3 4.64 -18.28 68.78
N MET A 4 5.84 -17.81 68.42
CA MET A 4 6.93 -18.56 67.77
C MET A 4 6.56 -19.93 67.19
N LEU A 5 6.56 -20.07 65.86
CA LEU A 5 6.81 -21.37 65.22
C LEU A 5 7.68 -21.20 63.97
N ASN A 6 8.97 -21.46 64.17
CA ASN A 6 9.89 -21.92 63.15
C ASN A 6 9.34 -23.21 62.51
N CYS A 7 9.42 -23.34 61.20
CA CYS A 7 9.54 -24.64 60.54
C CYS A 7 10.74 -24.58 59.59
N LEU A 8 11.89 -24.96 60.14
CA LEU A 8 13.01 -25.54 59.40
C LEU A 8 12.57 -26.93 58.91
N VAL A 9 12.58 -27.16 57.59
CA VAL A 9 12.77 -28.50 57.05
C VAL A 9 13.81 -28.41 55.94
N SER A 10 14.92 -29.07 56.22
CA SER A 10 16.05 -29.30 55.33
C SER A 10 15.79 -30.49 54.39
N VAL A 11 16.27 -30.33 53.15
CA VAL A 11 16.87 -31.37 52.27
C VAL A 11 15.95 -32.45 51.67
N LEU A 12 15.79 -32.42 50.34
CA LEU A 12 16.29 -33.50 49.49
C LEU A 12 16.50 -33.00 48.04
N ALA A 13 17.74 -33.11 47.57
CA ALA A 13 18.09 -32.96 46.16
C ALA A 13 17.68 -34.23 45.41
N ILE A 14 16.88 -34.08 44.36
CA ILE A 14 16.82 -35.04 43.25
C ILE A 14 16.98 -34.25 41.96
N VAL A 15 18.19 -34.32 41.43
CA VAL A 15 18.52 -33.98 40.05
C VAL A 15 18.01 -35.14 39.19
N ILE A 16 16.95 -34.91 38.42
CA ILE A 16 16.64 -35.76 37.26
C ILE A 16 16.70 -34.86 36.04
N SER A 17 17.89 -34.85 35.45
CA SER A 17 18.17 -34.48 34.08
C SER A 17 17.35 -35.37 33.13
N GLY A 18 16.26 -34.81 32.59
CA GLY A 18 15.43 -35.43 31.56
C GLY A 18 15.25 -34.49 30.37
N GLY A 19 16.32 -33.81 29.95
CA GLY A 19 16.35 -33.13 28.67
C GLY A 19 16.58 -34.15 27.57
N SER A 20 15.50 -34.60 26.93
CA SER A 20 15.62 -35.31 25.65
C SER A 20 16.40 -34.40 24.69
N PRO A 21 17.50 -34.86 24.08
CA PRO A 21 18.08 -34.10 22.99
C PRO A 21 17.03 -34.08 21.88
N SER A 22 16.45 -32.90 21.64
CA SER A 22 15.79 -32.61 20.39
C SER A 22 16.87 -32.82 19.33
N GLU A 23 16.76 -33.94 18.64
CA GLU A 23 17.59 -34.28 17.50
C GLU A 23 17.31 -33.20 16.46
N ALA A 24 18.16 -32.17 16.49
CA ALA A 24 18.16 -31.14 15.48
C ALA A 24 18.35 -31.85 14.15
N ALA A 25 17.33 -31.76 13.29
CA ALA A 25 17.40 -32.23 11.92
C ALA A 25 18.74 -31.75 11.32
N PRO A 26 19.52 -32.63 10.69
CA PRO A 26 20.83 -32.25 10.21
C PRO A 26 20.66 -31.12 9.19
N ALA A 27 21.29 -29.99 9.47
CA ALA A 27 21.46 -28.92 8.50
C ALA A 27 22.21 -29.49 7.29
N VAL A 28 21.49 -29.70 6.19
CA VAL A 28 22.08 -30.19 4.94
C VAL A 28 22.89 -29.05 4.31
N GLN A 29 24.15 -28.97 4.71
CA GLN A 29 25.23 -28.32 3.99
C GLN A 29 25.85 -29.34 3.04
N THR A 30 25.52 -29.33 1.75
CA THR A 30 26.39 -29.98 0.75
C THR A 30 26.37 -29.24 -0.59
N LYS A 31 27.56 -29.04 -1.15
CA LYS A 31 27.83 -28.54 -2.51
C LYS A 31 27.30 -29.46 -3.65
N ASP A 32 26.52 -30.48 -3.31
CA ASP A 32 26.00 -31.52 -4.22
C ASP A 32 24.47 -31.47 -4.40
N ASN A 33 23.81 -30.41 -3.92
CA ASN A 33 22.38 -30.24 -4.19
C ASN A 33 22.18 -29.68 -5.60
N LYS A 34 21.88 -30.59 -6.55
CA LYS A 34 21.55 -30.26 -7.95
C LYS A 34 20.53 -29.12 -8.07
N GLY A 35 19.55 -29.07 -7.17
CA GLY A 35 18.55 -28.01 -7.16
C GLY A 35 19.13 -26.65 -6.78
N LEU A 36 20.01 -26.57 -5.78
CA LEU A 36 20.71 -25.32 -5.44
C LEU A 36 21.60 -24.85 -6.61
N GLN A 37 22.31 -25.78 -7.26
CA GLN A 37 23.12 -25.44 -8.43
C GLN A 37 22.24 -24.91 -9.58
N LEU A 38 21.09 -25.52 -9.83
CA LEU A 38 20.12 -25.00 -10.81
C LEU A 38 19.64 -23.60 -10.41
N PHE A 39 19.33 -23.40 -9.13
CA PHE A 39 18.88 -22.11 -8.64
C PHE A 39 19.88 -20.99 -8.95
N GLU A 40 21.12 -21.16 -8.49
CA GLU A 40 22.20 -20.15 -8.63
C GLU A 40 22.60 -19.91 -10.09
N THR A 41 22.66 -20.97 -10.90
CA THR A 41 23.23 -20.87 -12.25
C THR A 41 22.19 -20.62 -13.35
N LYS A 42 20.90 -20.92 -13.09
CA LYS A 42 19.83 -20.84 -14.11
C LYS A 42 18.62 -20.04 -13.66
N ILE A 43 18.15 -20.21 -12.42
CA ILE A 43 16.89 -19.62 -11.97
C ILE A 43 17.06 -18.17 -11.54
N GLU A 44 17.93 -17.92 -10.57
CA GLU A 44 18.16 -16.57 -10.02
C GLU A 44 18.56 -15.55 -11.10
N PRO A 45 19.47 -15.84 -12.05
CA PRO A 45 19.81 -14.89 -13.11
C PRO A 45 18.62 -14.52 -14.00
N VAL A 46 17.68 -15.45 -14.21
CA VAL A 46 16.45 -15.19 -14.98
C VAL A 46 15.49 -14.32 -14.17
N LEU A 47 15.31 -14.63 -12.88
CA LEU A 47 14.47 -13.83 -11.99
C LEU A 47 14.98 -12.38 -11.86
N VAL A 48 16.29 -12.20 -11.69
CA VAL A 48 16.94 -10.88 -11.66
C VAL A 48 16.69 -10.11 -12.94
N LYS A 49 16.85 -10.78 -14.10
CA LYS A 49 16.77 -10.11 -15.40
C LYS A 49 15.35 -9.78 -15.84
N TYR A 50 14.37 -10.61 -15.50
CA TYR A 50 13.03 -10.54 -16.09
C TYR A 50 11.91 -10.32 -15.09
N CYS A 51 12.14 -10.50 -13.79
CA CYS A 51 11.07 -10.53 -12.80
C CYS A 51 11.23 -9.49 -11.69
N TYR A 52 12.45 -9.18 -11.25
CA TYR A 52 12.67 -8.35 -10.06
C TYR A 52 12.25 -6.89 -10.22
N GLU A 53 12.19 -6.37 -11.45
CA GLU A 53 11.73 -5.00 -11.68
C GLU A 53 10.31 -4.77 -11.11
N CYS A 54 9.42 -5.75 -11.28
CA CYS A 54 8.03 -5.68 -10.82
C CYS A 54 7.73 -6.55 -9.58
N HIS A 55 8.52 -7.60 -9.32
CA HIS A 55 8.27 -8.59 -8.26
C HIS A 55 9.42 -8.68 -7.25
N SER A 56 9.98 -7.54 -6.84
CA SER A 56 10.99 -7.47 -5.77
C SER A 56 10.68 -6.38 -4.75
N ARG A 57 11.21 -6.52 -3.53
CA ARG A 57 11.07 -5.53 -2.43
C ARG A 57 11.66 -4.14 -2.75
N LYS A 58 12.39 -4.01 -3.86
CA LYS A 58 13.04 -2.77 -4.30
C LYS A 58 12.27 -2.04 -5.41
N GLY A 59 11.25 -2.65 -6.00
CA GLY A 59 10.42 -2.00 -7.02
C GLY A 59 9.52 -0.91 -6.42
N ASP A 60 9.21 0.12 -7.22
CA ASP A 60 8.32 1.21 -6.82
C ASP A 60 6.86 0.73 -6.62
N SER A 61 6.44 -0.28 -7.40
CA SER A 61 5.21 -1.05 -7.18
C SER A 61 5.54 -2.54 -7.26
N VAL A 62 5.19 -3.29 -6.21
CA VAL A 62 5.32 -4.74 -6.24
C VAL A 62 4.03 -5.38 -6.70
N GLU A 63 4.03 -5.76 -7.98
CA GLU A 63 2.86 -6.27 -8.68
C GLU A 63 2.37 -7.58 -8.06
N GLY A 64 1.05 -7.65 -7.83
CA GLY A 64 0.39 -8.80 -7.22
C GLY A 64 0.91 -9.19 -5.83
N GLY A 65 1.58 -8.29 -5.10
CA GLY A 65 2.10 -8.57 -3.75
C GLY A 65 3.18 -9.68 -3.69
N LEU A 66 3.76 -10.03 -4.85
CA LEU A 66 4.67 -11.15 -5.04
C LEU A 66 6.15 -10.73 -4.90
N GLU A 67 6.88 -11.38 -4.00
CA GLU A 67 8.29 -11.09 -3.71
C GLU A 67 9.19 -12.26 -4.19
N LEU A 68 9.77 -12.15 -5.39
CA LEU A 68 10.67 -13.19 -5.93
C LEU A 68 12.13 -12.99 -5.54
N ASP A 69 12.48 -11.87 -4.92
CA ASP A 69 13.83 -11.52 -4.46
C ASP A 69 14.18 -12.04 -3.05
N SER A 70 13.27 -12.79 -2.42
CA SER A 70 13.50 -13.43 -1.12
C SER A 70 12.97 -14.87 -1.10
N PRO A 71 13.62 -15.80 -0.36
CA PRO A 71 13.12 -17.17 -0.21
C PRO A 71 11.72 -17.22 0.41
N SER A 72 11.49 -16.48 1.50
CA SER A 72 10.21 -16.40 2.20
C SER A 72 9.09 -15.81 1.34
N GLY A 73 9.40 -14.75 0.59
CA GLY A 73 8.47 -14.12 -0.34
C GLY A 73 8.03 -15.06 -1.45
N MET A 74 8.99 -15.80 -2.01
CA MET A 74 8.77 -16.75 -3.08
C MET A 74 7.90 -17.94 -2.64
N MET A 75 8.05 -18.38 -1.39
CA MET A 75 7.22 -19.44 -0.79
C MET A 75 5.85 -18.95 -0.31
N ARG A 76 5.76 -17.70 0.14
CA ARG A 76 4.48 -17.09 0.50
C ARG A 76 3.57 -16.91 -0.72
N GLY A 77 4.14 -16.50 -1.85
CA GLY A 77 3.37 -16.14 -3.05
C GLY A 77 2.81 -14.72 -3.01
N GLY A 78 1.84 -14.46 -3.89
CA GLY A 78 1.23 -13.15 -4.09
C GLY A 78 -0.19 -13.04 -3.53
N ASP A 79 -0.90 -11.99 -3.92
CA ASP A 79 -2.28 -11.70 -3.51
C ASP A 79 -3.27 -12.79 -3.99
N THR A 80 -2.90 -13.55 -5.02
CA THR A 80 -3.67 -14.70 -5.54
C THR A 80 -3.29 -16.04 -4.89
N GLY A 81 -2.36 -16.03 -3.93
CA GLY A 81 -1.91 -17.20 -3.19
C GLY A 81 -0.51 -17.70 -3.59
N PRO A 82 -0.16 -18.93 -3.17
CA PRO A 82 1.15 -19.52 -3.46
C PRO A 82 1.40 -19.67 -4.96
N MET A 83 2.56 -19.19 -5.43
CA MET A 83 2.97 -19.33 -6.84
C MET A 83 3.77 -20.60 -7.13
N LEU A 84 4.33 -21.18 -6.08
CA LEU A 84 5.23 -22.32 -6.14
C LEU A 84 4.79 -23.34 -5.12
N LYS A 85 4.74 -24.60 -5.54
CA LYS A 85 4.52 -25.75 -4.67
C LYS A 85 5.70 -26.71 -4.85
N PRO A 86 6.58 -26.82 -3.84
CA PRO A 86 7.71 -27.74 -3.89
C PRO A 86 7.27 -29.16 -4.25
N HIS A 87 7.99 -29.79 -5.19
CA HIS A 87 7.73 -31.14 -5.70
C HIS A 87 6.44 -31.31 -6.53
N ASP A 88 5.67 -30.24 -6.76
CA ASP A 88 4.40 -30.29 -7.47
C ASP A 88 4.37 -29.28 -8.62
N LEU A 89 4.62 -29.79 -9.82
CA LEU A 89 4.64 -28.97 -11.03
C LEU A 89 3.26 -28.53 -11.48
N GLU A 90 2.25 -29.40 -11.34
CA GLU A 90 0.90 -29.18 -11.86
C GLU A 90 0.21 -28.03 -11.13
N HIS A 91 0.45 -27.93 -9.83
CA HIS A 91 -0.14 -26.90 -8.98
C HIS A 91 0.80 -25.73 -8.68
N SER A 92 1.93 -25.62 -9.39
CA SER A 92 2.82 -24.46 -9.36
C SER A 92 2.44 -23.47 -10.46
N SER A 93 1.67 -22.44 -10.13
CA SER A 93 1.21 -21.42 -11.09
C SER A 93 2.34 -20.64 -11.74
N LEU A 94 3.55 -20.57 -11.14
CA LEU A 94 4.73 -19.97 -11.79
C LEU A 94 5.00 -20.60 -13.16
N ILE A 95 4.84 -21.92 -13.29
CA ILE A 95 5.07 -22.60 -14.57
C ILE A 95 4.01 -22.26 -15.61
N GLN A 96 2.77 -22.08 -15.18
CA GLN A 96 1.68 -21.66 -16.06
C GLN A 96 2.00 -20.26 -16.62
N MET A 97 2.46 -19.34 -15.76
CA MET A 97 2.89 -18.00 -16.16
C MET A 97 4.08 -18.04 -17.13
N LEU A 98 5.13 -18.80 -16.81
CA LEU A 98 6.31 -18.93 -17.70
C LEU A 98 5.98 -19.59 -19.04
N LYS A 99 4.94 -20.41 -19.11
CA LYS A 99 4.42 -21.03 -20.34
C LYS A 99 3.43 -20.13 -21.09
N HIS A 100 3.11 -18.94 -20.58
CA HIS A 100 2.08 -18.02 -21.09
C HIS A 100 0.71 -18.72 -21.18
N GLN A 101 0.35 -19.47 -20.14
CA GLN A 101 -0.95 -20.10 -20.00
C GLN A 101 -1.84 -19.24 -19.10
N GLY A 102 -3.04 -18.91 -19.58
CA GLY A 102 -3.96 -17.98 -18.90
C GLY A 102 -3.72 -16.53 -19.32
N ASP A 103 -4.14 -15.59 -18.48
CA ASP A 103 -3.92 -14.15 -18.70
C ASP A 103 -2.56 -13.73 -18.15
N VAL A 104 -1.63 -13.42 -19.05
CA VAL A 104 -0.28 -12.89 -18.75
C VAL A 104 -0.12 -11.47 -19.31
N SER A 105 -1.23 -10.80 -19.63
CA SER A 105 -1.22 -9.44 -20.16
C SER A 105 -0.54 -8.49 -19.17
N GLY A 106 0.38 -7.66 -19.68
CA GLY A 106 1.10 -6.68 -18.85
C GLY A 106 2.28 -7.23 -18.03
N MET A 107 2.63 -8.53 -18.15
CA MET A 107 3.82 -9.10 -17.52
C MET A 107 4.99 -9.23 -18.51
N PRO A 108 6.08 -8.46 -18.37
CA PRO A 108 7.29 -8.67 -19.16
C PRO A 108 7.98 -10.01 -18.83
N PRO A 109 8.73 -10.59 -19.78
CA PRO A 109 8.84 -10.21 -21.18
C PRO A 109 7.61 -10.63 -22.00
N GLU A 110 7.20 -9.81 -22.98
CA GLU A 110 6.09 -10.16 -23.89
C GLU A 110 6.33 -11.47 -24.66
N LYS A 111 7.59 -11.80 -24.92
CA LYS A 111 8.00 -13.06 -25.54
C LYS A 111 8.30 -14.10 -24.48
N LYS A 112 7.67 -15.27 -24.64
CA LYS A 112 7.93 -16.48 -23.85
C LYS A 112 9.44 -16.76 -23.75
N LEU A 113 9.90 -17.09 -22.55
CA LEU A 113 11.28 -17.54 -22.31
C LEU A 113 11.57 -18.82 -23.11
N SER A 114 12.85 -19.06 -23.40
CA SER A 114 13.26 -20.27 -24.13
C SER A 114 12.84 -21.55 -23.39
N ASP A 115 12.48 -22.60 -24.12
CA ASP A 115 12.04 -23.86 -23.52
C ASP A 115 13.13 -24.48 -22.61
N LYS A 116 14.41 -24.21 -22.87
CA LYS A 116 15.53 -24.61 -21.99
C LYS A 116 15.46 -23.95 -20.62
N VAL A 117 15.08 -22.66 -20.56
CA VAL A 117 14.91 -21.94 -19.29
C VAL A 117 13.70 -22.48 -18.55
N ILE A 118 12.57 -22.67 -19.25
CA ILE A 118 11.36 -23.21 -18.64
C ILE A 118 11.61 -24.62 -18.09
N ALA A 119 12.28 -25.49 -18.84
CA ALA A 119 12.64 -26.83 -18.38
C ALA A 119 13.51 -26.82 -17.11
N ALA A 120 14.42 -25.84 -16.97
CA ALA A 120 15.20 -25.66 -15.75
C ALA A 120 14.33 -25.26 -14.55
N PHE A 121 13.34 -24.37 -14.74
CA PHE A 121 12.35 -24.07 -13.70
C PHE A 121 11.53 -25.29 -13.31
N GLU A 122 11.07 -26.09 -14.29
CA GLU A 122 10.31 -27.29 -13.98
C GLU A 122 11.14 -28.31 -13.19
N GLU A 123 12.40 -28.52 -13.54
CA GLU A 123 13.30 -29.41 -12.81
C GLU A 123 13.58 -28.89 -11.39
N TRP A 124 13.85 -27.60 -11.25
CA TRP A 124 14.06 -26.95 -9.96
C TRP A 124 12.84 -27.10 -9.03
N ILE A 125 11.62 -26.98 -9.56
CA ILE A 125 10.38 -27.22 -8.80
C ILE A 125 10.24 -28.68 -8.37
N ARG A 126 10.50 -29.63 -9.29
CA ARG A 126 10.48 -31.07 -8.96
C ARG A 126 11.48 -31.41 -7.84
N LEU A 127 12.60 -30.71 -7.78
CA LEU A 127 13.62 -30.84 -6.73
C LEU A 127 13.29 -30.11 -5.41
N GLY A 128 12.10 -29.51 -5.30
CA GLY A 128 11.63 -28.90 -4.06
C GLY A 128 11.91 -27.41 -3.93
N CYS A 129 12.19 -26.73 -5.05
CA CYS A 129 12.48 -25.29 -5.09
C CYS A 129 13.61 -24.83 -4.14
N PRO A 130 14.74 -25.54 -4.01
CA PRO A 130 15.77 -25.14 -3.06
C PRO A 130 16.40 -23.79 -3.49
N ASP A 131 16.56 -22.90 -2.52
CA ASP A 131 17.03 -21.52 -2.70
C ASP A 131 18.21 -21.27 -1.76
N SER A 132 19.35 -20.85 -2.30
CA SER A 132 20.57 -20.62 -1.51
C SER A 132 20.65 -19.22 -0.89
N ARG A 133 19.71 -18.32 -1.22
CA ARG A 133 19.71 -16.96 -0.68
C ARG A 133 19.35 -16.98 0.80
N LYS A 134 19.87 -15.99 1.52
CA LYS A 134 19.46 -15.69 2.89
C LYS A 134 18.34 -14.67 2.87
N GLU A 135 17.50 -14.67 3.91
CA GLU A 135 16.55 -13.58 4.10
C GLU A 135 17.27 -12.24 4.22
N VAL A 136 16.75 -11.22 3.52
CA VAL A 136 17.31 -9.87 3.54
C VAL A 136 16.21 -8.84 3.77
N GLY A 137 16.37 -8.05 4.84
CA GLY A 137 15.52 -6.89 5.12
C GLY A 137 14.08 -7.23 5.48
N PRO A 138 13.23 -6.20 5.70
CA PRO A 138 11.83 -6.38 5.98
C PRO A 138 11.07 -6.89 4.74
N THR A 139 10.08 -7.74 4.98
CA THR A 139 9.06 -8.14 4.00
C THR A 139 8.24 -6.94 3.51
N LEU A 140 7.58 -7.07 2.35
CA LEU A 140 6.60 -6.07 1.88
C LEU A 140 5.54 -5.75 2.91
N LYS A 141 5.08 -6.75 3.66
CA LYS A 141 4.08 -6.55 4.71
C LYS A 141 4.62 -5.64 5.80
N GLU A 142 5.85 -5.86 6.24
CA GLU A 142 6.51 -5.03 7.25
C GLU A 142 6.81 -3.63 6.72
N GLN A 143 7.26 -3.49 5.47
CA GLN A 143 7.45 -2.20 4.82
C GLN A 143 6.15 -1.40 4.75
N ARG A 144 5.06 -2.03 4.27
CA ARG A 144 3.71 -1.42 4.20
C ARG A 144 3.22 -1.03 5.59
N TYR A 145 3.43 -1.87 6.60
CA TYR A 145 3.07 -1.58 7.98
C TYR A 145 3.84 -0.38 8.55
N GLN A 146 5.16 -0.34 8.35
CA GLN A 146 6.00 0.79 8.76
C GLN A 146 5.64 2.10 8.05
N ALA A 147 5.32 2.04 6.76
CA ALA A 147 4.84 3.19 6.00
C ALA A 147 3.47 3.66 6.50
N ALA A 148 2.54 2.73 6.75
CA ALA A 148 1.22 3.03 7.28
C ALA A 148 1.30 3.75 8.63
N GLN A 149 2.21 3.36 9.53
CA GLN A 149 2.40 4.06 10.81
C GLN A 149 2.75 5.55 10.67
N LYS A 150 3.33 5.96 9.53
CA LYS A 150 3.69 7.35 9.24
C LYS A 150 2.65 8.09 8.41
N HIS A 151 1.63 7.39 7.91
CA HIS A 151 0.60 8.02 7.10
C HIS A 151 -0.20 9.01 7.96
N TRP A 152 -0.47 10.20 7.42
CA TRP A 152 -1.06 11.33 8.16
C TRP A 152 -2.35 10.97 8.90
N ALA A 153 -3.16 10.05 8.36
CA ALA A 153 -4.41 9.59 8.98
C ALA A 153 -4.22 8.80 10.29
N PHE A 154 -3.03 8.23 10.54
CA PHE A 154 -2.71 7.49 11.77
C PHE A 154 -1.79 8.26 12.72
N VAL A 155 -1.39 9.48 12.34
CA VAL A 155 -0.58 10.36 13.18
C VAL A 155 -1.51 11.41 13.80
N PRO A 156 -1.59 11.51 15.15
CA PRO A 156 -2.39 12.52 15.80
C PRO A 156 -2.04 13.94 15.30
N PRO A 157 -3.02 14.77 14.90
CA PRO A 157 -2.78 16.15 14.53
C PRO A 157 -2.10 16.90 15.67
N LYS A 158 -1.08 17.70 15.34
CA LYS A 158 -0.40 18.58 16.29
C LYS A 158 -0.90 20.00 16.10
N THR A 159 -1.12 20.71 17.20
CA THR A 159 -1.42 22.13 17.15
C THR A 159 -0.20 22.88 16.59
N VAL A 160 -0.41 23.61 15.51
CA VAL A 160 0.58 24.49 14.88
C VAL A 160 0.21 25.95 15.15
N LYS A 161 1.21 26.82 15.27
CA LYS A 161 0.96 28.27 15.33
C LYS A 161 0.48 28.73 13.95
N LEU A 162 -0.50 29.62 13.94
CA LEU A 162 -0.95 30.23 12.70
C LEU A 162 0.19 31.05 12.09
N PRO A 163 0.39 30.98 10.76
CA PRO A 163 1.40 31.78 10.09
C PRO A 163 1.01 33.26 10.12
N VAL A 164 2.02 34.11 10.13
CA VAL A 164 1.84 35.55 9.92
C VAL A 164 1.77 35.78 8.41
N VAL A 165 0.72 36.46 7.97
CA VAL A 165 0.47 36.80 6.57
C VAL A 165 0.48 38.31 6.40
N GLU A 166 0.90 38.78 5.24
CA GLU A 166 0.90 40.21 4.90
C GLU A 166 -0.53 40.69 4.58
N GLN A 167 -1.28 39.92 3.78
CA GLN A 167 -2.63 40.27 3.37
C GLN A 167 -3.69 39.81 4.38
N THR A 168 -3.86 40.57 5.46
CA THR A 168 -4.78 40.22 6.57
C THR A 168 -6.27 40.22 6.21
N GLY A 169 -6.68 40.91 5.15
CA GLY A 169 -8.10 41.06 4.76
C GLY A 169 -8.64 39.99 3.80
N TRP A 170 -7.79 39.11 3.26
CA TRP A 170 -8.21 38.06 2.32
C TRP A 170 -8.73 36.77 3.00
N PRO A 171 -8.08 36.26 4.07
CA PRO A 171 -8.56 35.07 4.77
C PRO A 171 -10.01 35.22 5.27
N ARG A 172 -10.92 34.34 4.83
CA ARG A 172 -12.29 34.25 5.38
C ARG A 172 -12.31 33.37 6.63
N ASN A 173 -11.54 32.28 6.61
CA ASN A 173 -11.22 31.49 7.78
C ASN A 173 -9.73 31.65 8.10
N PRO A 174 -9.35 32.45 9.11
CA PRO A 174 -7.94 32.74 9.39
C PRO A 174 -7.12 31.50 9.77
N ILE A 175 -7.78 30.42 10.22
CA ILE A 175 -7.10 29.17 10.57
C ILE A 175 -6.62 28.44 9.32
N ILE A 176 -7.46 28.32 8.28
CA ILE A 176 -7.13 27.52 7.07
C ILE A 176 -6.51 28.42 6.00
N ASP A 177 -7.17 29.52 5.68
CA ASP A 177 -6.77 30.42 4.59
C ASP A 177 -5.42 31.10 4.90
N GLY A 178 -5.08 31.24 6.18
CA GLY A 178 -3.77 31.75 6.60
C GLY A 178 -2.60 30.87 6.14
N PHE A 179 -2.73 29.53 6.20
CA PHE A 179 -1.69 28.61 5.70
C PHE A 179 -1.55 28.68 4.18
N VAL A 180 -2.67 28.75 3.47
CA VAL A 180 -2.67 28.86 2.01
C VAL A 180 -2.03 30.19 1.59
N LEU A 181 -2.48 31.29 2.19
CA LEU A 181 -1.96 32.62 1.87
C LEU A 181 -0.47 32.75 2.20
N SER A 182 -0.02 32.25 3.35
CA SER A 182 1.40 32.29 3.71
C SER A 182 2.27 31.54 2.69
N ALA A 183 1.81 30.37 2.22
CA ALA A 183 2.51 29.63 1.17
C ALA A 183 2.53 30.39 -0.16
N MET A 184 1.44 31.08 -0.51
CA MET A 184 1.39 31.92 -1.71
C MET A 184 2.36 33.10 -1.61
N GLU A 185 2.35 33.84 -0.49
CA GLU A 185 3.23 34.99 -0.24
C GLU A 185 4.72 34.60 -0.30
N GLN A 186 5.09 33.46 0.30
CA GLN A 186 6.46 32.92 0.23
C GLN A 186 6.92 32.62 -1.21
N GLN A 187 5.99 32.29 -2.09
CA GLN A 187 6.26 32.04 -3.52
C GLN A 187 6.06 33.30 -4.38
N GLY A 188 5.80 34.46 -3.78
CA GLY A 188 5.52 35.71 -4.50
C GLY A 188 4.18 35.69 -5.27
N LEU A 189 3.28 34.77 -4.93
CA LEU A 189 1.96 34.63 -5.52
C LEU A 189 0.93 35.45 -4.75
N LYS A 190 -0.11 35.90 -5.45
CA LYS A 190 -1.25 36.61 -4.88
C LYS A 190 -2.55 35.87 -5.15
N PRO A 191 -3.51 35.87 -4.21
CA PRO A 191 -4.83 35.31 -4.47
C PRO A 191 -5.50 35.97 -5.68
N VAL A 192 -6.19 35.14 -6.46
CA VAL A 192 -7.07 35.64 -7.53
C VAL A 192 -8.36 36.21 -6.92
N GLN A 193 -8.95 37.18 -7.62
CA GLN A 193 -10.25 37.74 -7.24
C GLN A 193 -11.37 36.70 -7.36
N ASP A 194 -12.42 36.88 -6.57
CA ASP A 194 -13.65 36.10 -6.68
C ASP A 194 -14.25 36.24 -8.09
N ALA A 195 -14.90 35.17 -8.55
CA ALA A 195 -15.68 35.22 -9.76
C ALA A 195 -16.84 36.22 -9.60
N ASN A 196 -17.20 36.92 -10.68
CA ASN A 196 -18.42 37.73 -10.67
C ASN A 196 -19.65 36.86 -10.37
N ARG A 197 -20.71 37.48 -9.83
CA ARG A 197 -21.89 36.77 -9.33
C ARG A 197 -22.58 35.89 -10.37
N LEU A 198 -22.62 36.32 -11.64
CA LEU A 198 -23.24 35.57 -12.73
C LEU A 198 -22.43 34.30 -13.06
N THR A 199 -21.10 34.43 -13.13
CA THR A 199 -20.21 33.28 -13.30
C THR A 199 -20.30 32.33 -12.11
N LEU A 200 -20.37 32.88 -10.89
CA LEU A 200 -20.44 32.09 -9.67
C LEU A 200 -21.71 31.24 -9.59
N VAL A 201 -22.90 31.83 -9.79
CA VAL A 201 -24.16 31.06 -9.76
C VAL A 201 -24.17 29.95 -10.81
N ARG A 202 -23.69 30.24 -12.02
CA ARG A 202 -23.60 29.23 -13.09
C ARG A 202 -22.67 28.08 -12.68
N ARG A 203 -21.49 28.38 -12.13
CA ARG A 203 -20.53 27.36 -11.65
C ARG A 203 -21.12 26.50 -10.54
N VAL A 204 -21.74 27.10 -9.52
CA VAL A 204 -22.33 26.38 -8.39
C VAL A 204 -23.41 25.40 -8.85
N TYR A 205 -24.29 25.82 -9.76
CA TYR A 205 -25.32 24.94 -10.33
C TYR A 205 -24.70 23.78 -11.12
N PHE A 206 -23.73 24.08 -11.99
CA PHE A 206 -22.98 23.06 -12.73
C PHE A 206 -22.06 22.21 -11.86
N ASP A 207 -21.79 22.56 -10.61
CA ASP A 207 -20.93 21.80 -9.69
C ASP A 207 -21.72 20.96 -8.69
N LEU A 208 -22.90 21.43 -8.28
CA LEU A 208 -23.75 20.69 -7.36
C LEU A 208 -24.77 19.79 -8.08
N ILE A 209 -25.45 20.27 -9.12
CA ILE A 209 -26.55 19.50 -9.75
C ILE A 209 -26.36 19.17 -11.23
N GLY A 210 -25.33 19.74 -11.87
CA GLY A 210 -24.89 19.35 -13.22
C GLY A 210 -25.69 19.98 -14.36
N LEU A 211 -26.63 20.86 -14.02
CA LEU A 211 -27.48 21.61 -14.94
C LEU A 211 -27.22 23.11 -14.76
N PRO A 212 -27.38 23.93 -15.81
CA PRO A 212 -27.34 25.39 -15.67
C PRO A 212 -28.53 25.90 -14.83
N PRO A 213 -28.40 27.07 -14.16
CA PRO A 213 -29.53 27.73 -13.53
C PRO A 213 -30.52 28.24 -14.59
N SER A 214 -31.80 28.29 -14.24
CA SER A 214 -32.80 29.03 -15.03
C SER A 214 -32.64 30.54 -14.87
N VAL A 215 -33.23 31.32 -15.78
CA VAL A 215 -33.17 32.80 -15.75
C VAL A 215 -33.70 33.34 -14.41
N THR A 216 -34.83 32.81 -13.93
CA THR A 216 -35.43 33.23 -12.66
C THR A 216 -34.55 32.92 -11.45
N GLU A 217 -33.81 31.81 -11.47
CA GLU A 217 -32.85 31.47 -10.42
C GLU A 217 -31.62 32.36 -10.45
N VAL A 218 -31.14 32.71 -11.64
CA VAL A 218 -30.06 33.71 -11.79
C VAL A 218 -30.50 35.05 -11.23
N ASP A 219 -31.68 35.54 -11.63
CA ASP A 219 -32.20 36.83 -11.17
C ASP A 219 -32.41 36.84 -9.65
N ALA A 220 -32.96 35.77 -9.08
CA ALA A 220 -33.12 35.63 -7.63
C ALA A 220 -31.77 35.73 -6.90
N PHE A 221 -30.75 35.01 -7.38
CA PHE A 221 -29.41 35.10 -6.79
C PHE A 221 -28.79 36.48 -7.00
N LEU A 222 -28.88 37.09 -8.19
CA LEU A 222 -28.28 38.39 -8.46
C LEU A 222 -28.92 39.51 -7.62
N ASN A 223 -30.22 39.42 -7.34
CA ASN A 223 -30.97 40.38 -6.54
C ASN A 223 -30.81 40.19 -5.03
N ASP A 224 -30.45 38.98 -4.57
CA ASP A 224 -30.14 38.75 -3.16
C ASP A 224 -28.78 39.35 -2.77
N LYS A 225 -28.81 40.51 -2.10
CA LYS A 225 -27.61 41.23 -1.62
C LYS A 225 -27.20 40.83 -0.20
N SER A 226 -27.87 39.84 0.41
CA SER A 226 -27.49 39.37 1.75
C SER A 226 -26.07 38.78 1.75
N PRO A 227 -25.32 38.94 2.86
CA PRO A 227 -23.95 38.43 2.96
C PRO A 227 -23.89 36.89 2.86
N ASP A 228 -24.99 36.20 3.11
CA ASP A 228 -25.14 34.75 3.11
C ASP A 228 -25.86 34.19 1.86
N ALA A 229 -26.12 35.02 0.83
CA ALA A 229 -26.81 34.62 -0.40
C ALA A 229 -26.20 33.38 -1.08
N LEU A 230 -24.86 33.27 -1.09
CA LEU A 230 -24.16 32.11 -1.65
C LEU A 230 -24.38 30.84 -0.82
N ALA A 231 -24.30 30.95 0.50
CA ALA A 231 -24.51 29.82 1.40
C ALA A 231 -25.94 29.28 1.28
N LYS A 232 -26.94 30.18 1.31
CA LYS A 232 -28.35 29.82 1.07
C LYS A 232 -28.57 29.10 -0.26
N LEU A 233 -27.91 29.56 -1.32
CA LEU A 233 -28.00 28.90 -2.63
C LEU A 233 -27.39 27.49 -2.60
N ILE A 234 -26.21 27.34 -2.00
CA ILE A 234 -25.54 26.04 -1.85
C ILE A 234 -26.42 25.07 -1.06
N ASP A 235 -26.94 25.50 0.09
CA ASP A 235 -27.80 24.67 0.94
C ASP A 235 -29.07 24.23 0.19
N LYS A 236 -29.71 25.14 -0.56
CA LYS A 236 -30.86 24.81 -1.41
C LYS A 236 -30.52 23.74 -2.45
N LEU A 237 -29.35 23.81 -3.07
CA LEU A 237 -28.93 22.87 -4.10
C LEU A 237 -28.53 21.52 -3.52
N LEU A 238 -27.82 21.51 -2.38
CA LEU A 238 -27.48 20.28 -1.65
C LEU A 238 -28.73 19.54 -1.15
N ALA A 239 -29.78 20.27 -0.76
CA ALA A 239 -31.06 19.69 -0.36
C ALA A 239 -31.91 19.20 -1.55
N SER A 240 -31.52 19.48 -2.80
CA SER A 240 -32.25 19.03 -3.98
C SER A 240 -31.97 17.54 -4.27
N PRO A 241 -32.98 16.73 -4.62
CA PRO A 241 -32.76 15.34 -5.07
C PRO A 241 -31.76 15.24 -6.23
N ARG A 242 -31.70 16.28 -7.08
CA ARG A 242 -30.78 16.38 -8.22
C ARG A 242 -29.31 16.37 -7.83
N PHE A 243 -28.96 16.78 -6.61
CA PHE A 243 -27.60 16.64 -6.09
C PHE A 243 -27.21 15.15 -5.98
N GLY A 244 -28.09 14.34 -5.38
CA GLY A 244 -27.89 12.89 -5.29
C GLY A 244 -27.86 12.20 -6.65
N GLU A 245 -28.75 12.59 -7.56
CA GLU A 245 -28.77 12.08 -8.95
C GLU A 245 -27.45 12.33 -9.68
N ARG A 246 -26.84 13.52 -9.50
CA ARG A 246 -25.53 13.81 -10.07
C ARG A 246 -24.44 12.95 -9.43
N TRP A 247 -24.41 12.89 -8.09
CA TRP A 247 -23.34 12.22 -7.37
C TRP A 247 -23.31 10.72 -7.64
N GLY A 248 -24.46 10.08 -7.84
CA GLY A 248 -24.56 8.65 -8.17
C GLY A 248 -24.20 8.25 -9.60
N ARG A 249 -23.72 9.18 -10.45
CA ARG A 249 -23.26 8.88 -11.83
C ARG A 249 -21.82 8.38 -11.91
N HIS A 250 -21.09 8.41 -10.80
CA HIS A 250 -19.68 8.03 -10.67
C HIS A 250 -19.52 7.08 -9.48
#